data_AF-A0A660NBE3-F1
#
_entry.id   AF-A0A660NBE3-F1
#
_cell.length_a   1.000
_cell.length_b   1.000
_cell.length_c   1.000
_cell.angle_alpha   90.00
_cell.angle_beta   90.00
_cell.angle_gamma   90.00
#
_symmetry.space_group_name_H-M   'P 1'
#
loop_
_entity.id
_entity.type
_entity.pdbx_description
1 polymer ?
#
loop_
_entity_poly.entity_id
_entity_poly.type
_entity_poly.pdbx_seq_one_letter_code
_entity_poly.pdbx_strand_id
1 'polypeptide(L)'
;MPRLKGKKKTARVLVQVSPEMSALIKELAMEANISTSQLIGDMIEQARPSFEKMLSAIKSIKENSVFEAYEHLQKALVEVQKQADVAQTEMDLLLQADENSQDDGD
;
A
#
# COMPACT_ATOMS: atom_id res chain seq x y z
N MET A 1 -17.98 -48.33 4.62
CA MET A 1 -16.62 -47.90 5.04
C MET A 1 -16.40 -46.46 4.59
N PRO A 2 -16.17 -45.48 5.49
CA PRO A 2 -15.92 -44.11 5.09
C PRO A 2 -14.46 -43.94 4.65
N ARG A 3 -14.24 -43.38 3.45
CA ARG A 3 -12.91 -43.07 2.90
C ARG A 3 -12.35 -41.82 3.58
N LEU A 4 -11.19 -41.94 4.22
CA LEU A 4 -10.42 -40.84 4.79
C LEU A 4 -10.10 -39.81 3.69
N LYS A 5 -10.52 -38.55 3.88
CA LYS A 5 -10.19 -37.42 2.99
C LYS A 5 -8.66 -37.25 2.97
N GLY A 6 -8.03 -37.45 1.82
CA GLY A 6 -6.59 -37.31 1.66
C GLY A 6 -6.11 -35.91 2.09
N LYS A 7 -5.00 -35.85 2.83
CA LYS A 7 -4.34 -34.60 3.21
C LYS A 7 -4.05 -33.78 1.94
N LYS A 8 -4.41 -32.49 1.94
CA LYS A 8 -4.13 -31.57 0.82
C LYS A 8 -2.63 -31.64 0.51
N LYS A 9 -2.28 -31.98 -0.74
CA LYS A 9 -0.89 -32.08 -1.18
C LYS A 9 -0.23 -30.71 -1.04
N THR A 10 0.90 -30.63 -0.34
CA THR A 10 1.71 -29.42 -0.25
C THR A 10 2.09 -28.96 -1.67
N ALA A 11 1.87 -27.69 -1.98
CA ALA A 11 2.24 -27.14 -3.27
C ALA A 11 3.77 -27.20 -3.42
N ARG A 12 4.25 -27.71 -4.56
CA ARG A 12 5.68 -27.69 -4.87
C ARG A 12 6.02 -26.30 -5.41
N VAL A 13 7.02 -25.65 -4.81
CA VAL A 13 7.52 -24.35 -5.26
C VAL A 13 8.89 -24.56 -5.87
N LEU A 14 9.07 -24.06 -7.10
CA LEU A 14 10.38 -24.02 -7.74
C LEU A 14 11.02 -22.68 -7.42
N VAL A 15 12.22 -22.71 -6.85
CA VAL A 15 12.97 -21.51 -6.46
C VAL A 15 14.24 -21.46 -7.30
N GLN A 16 14.49 -20.32 -7.92
CA GLN A 16 15.75 -20.05 -8.59
C GLN A 16 16.71 -19.39 -7.59
N VAL A 17 17.94 -19.89 -7.53
CA VAL A 17 19.01 -19.35 -6.70
C VAL A 17 20.27 -19.19 -7.55
N SER A 18 21.16 -18.27 -7.16
CA SER A 18 22.45 -18.13 -7.83
C SER A 18 23.31 -19.40 -7.67
N PRO A 19 24.27 -19.64 -8.58
CA PRO A 19 25.18 -20.79 -8.47
C PRO A 19 25.93 -20.83 -7.13
N GLU A 20 26.40 -19.66 -6.66
CA GLU A 20 27.10 -19.51 -5.38
C GLU A 20 26.22 -19.89 -4.19
N MET A 21 24.97 -19.41 -4.17
CA MET A 21 24.01 -19.78 -3.12
C MET A 21 23.65 -21.27 -3.19
N SER A 22 23.53 -21.84 -4.39
CA SER A 22 23.27 -23.26 -4.55
C SER A 22 24.39 -24.11 -3.96
N ALA A 23 25.66 -23.72 -4.15
CA ALA A 23 26.80 -24.40 -3.57
C ALA A 23 26.78 -24.35 -2.03
N LEU A 24 26.58 -23.15 -1.47
CA LEU A 24 26.49 -22.96 -0.01
C LEU A 24 25.37 -23.79 0.63
N ILE A 25 24.18 -23.80 0.03
CA ILE A 25 23.05 -24.58 0.55
C ILE A 25 23.35 -26.08 0.50
N LYS A 26 24.06 -26.56 -0.54
CA LYS A 26 24.47 -27.97 -0.62
C LYS A 26 25.46 -28.32 0.49
N GLU A 27 26.48 -27.51 0.71
CA GLU A 27 27.46 -27.73 1.78
C GLU A 27 26.79 -27.72 3.16
N LEU A 28 25.93 -26.74 3.42
CA LEU A 28 25.15 -26.66 4.67
C LEU A 28 24.25 -27.89 4.87
N ALA A 29 23.58 -28.35 3.81
CA ALA A 29 22.74 -29.53 3.88
C ALA A 29 23.54 -30.82 4.14
N MET A 30 24.74 -30.92 3.55
CA MET A 30 25.66 -32.05 3.80
C MET A 30 26.17 -32.04 5.24
N GLU A 31 26.62 -30.89 5.75
CA GLU A 31 27.09 -30.74 7.13
C GLU A 31 25.98 -31.03 8.16
N ALA A 32 24.76 -30.55 7.89
CA ALA A 32 23.59 -30.82 8.71
C ALA A 32 23.00 -32.24 8.51
N ASN A 33 23.56 -33.04 7.58
CA ASN A 33 23.09 -34.38 7.21
C ASN A 33 21.57 -34.45 6.89
N ILE A 34 21.08 -33.47 6.13
CA ILE A 34 19.68 -33.41 5.67
C ILE A 34 19.61 -33.15 4.17
N SER A 35 18.46 -33.48 3.56
CA SER A 35 18.26 -33.16 2.14
C SER A 35 18.18 -31.64 1.93
N THR A 36 18.81 -31.15 0.85
CA THR A 36 18.73 -29.73 0.45
C THR A 36 17.29 -29.20 0.36
N SER A 37 16.37 -30.02 -0.14
CA SER A 37 14.95 -29.66 -0.22
C SER A 37 14.30 -29.47 1.15
N GLN A 38 14.66 -30.31 2.13
CA GLN A 38 14.15 -30.19 3.49
C GLN A 38 14.70 -28.94 4.16
N LEU A 39 16.02 -28.70 4.06
CA LEU A 39 16.66 -27.50 4.60
C LEU A 39 16.01 -26.22 4.06
N ILE A 40 15.83 -26.12 2.73
CA ILE A 40 15.18 -24.96 2.11
C ILE A 40 13.73 -24.81 2.59
N GLY A 41 12.99 -25.92 2.68
CA GLY A 41 11.62 -25.91 3.18
C GLY A 41 11.53 -25.35 4.61
N ASP A 42 12.40 -25.82 5.50
CA ASP A 42 12.45 -25.39 6.89
C ASP A 42 12.87 -23.93 7.02
N MET A 43 13.86 -23.48 6.24
CA MET A 43 14.28 -22.07 6.20
C MET A 43 13.15 -21.15 5.73
N ILE A 44 12.39 -21.55 4.71
CA ILE A 44 11.26 -20.76 4.20
C ILE A 44 10.15 -20.66 5.24
N GLU A 45 9.80 -21.76 5.93
CA GLU A 45 8.77 -21.73 6.96
C GLU A 45 9.22 -20.87 8.16
N GLN A 46 10.50 -20.92 8.54
CA GLN A 46 11.07 -20.03 9.57
C GLN A 46 11.06 -18.55 9.15
N ALA A 47 11.20 -18.27 7.85
CA ALA A 47 11.17 -16.91 7.32
C ALA A 47 9.74 -16.34 7.18
N ARG A 48 8.71 -17.18 7.29
CA ARG A 48 7.30 -16.78 7.19
C ARG A 48 6.91 -15.54 8.01
N PRO A 49 7.19 -15.43 9.32
CA PRO A 49 6.83 -14.25 10.10
C PRO A 49 7.50 -12.97 9.56
N SER A 50 8.70 -13.06 8.98
CA SER A 50 9.36 -11.93 8.34
C SER A 50 8.64 -11.52 7.05
N PHE A 51 8.21 -12.48 6.23
CA PHE A 51 7.39 -12.21 5.05
C PHE A 51 6.04 -11.58 5.39
N GLU A 52 5.37 -12.06 6.45
CA GLU A 52 4.10 -11.50 6.92
C GLU A 52 4.28 -10.05 7.39
N LYS A 53 5.35 -9.75 8.13
CA LYS A 53 5.71 -8.38 8.53
C LYS A 53 6.00 -7.49 7.33
N MET A 54 6.78 -7.97 6.36
CA MET A 54 7.08 -7.22 5.13
C MET A 54 5.80 -6.92 4.33
N LEU A 55 4.92 -7.90 4.18
CA LEU A 55 3.63 -7.71 3.50
C LEU A 55 2.76 -6.68 4.24
N SER A 56 2.69 -6.78 5.57
CA SER A 56 1.94 -5.83 6.40
C SER A 56 2.49 -4.40 6.25
N ALA A 57 3.81 -4.23 6.30
CA ALA A 57 4.45 -2.94 6.10
C ALA A 57 4.14 -2.35 4.71
N ILE A 58 4.23 -3.16 3.64
CA ILE A 58 3.89 -2.71 2.27
C ILE A 58 2.43 -2.29 2.17
N LYS A 59 1.50 -3.03 2.79
CA LYS A 59 0.08 -2.66 2.82
C LYS A 59 -0.15 -1.35 3.56
N SER A 60 0.47 -1.19 4.73
CA SER A 60 0.38 0.04 5.51
C SER A 60 0.94 1.25 4.76
N ILE A 61 2.07 1.11 4.05
CA ILE A 61 2.62 2.18 3.20
C ILE A 61 1.61 2.57 2.12
N LYS A 62 1.02 1.59 1.44
CA LYS A 62 0.01 1.86 0.40
C LYS A 62 -1.21 2.56 0.98
N GLU A 63 -1.76 2.07 2.08
CA GLU A 63 -2.92 2.66 2.75
C GLU A 63 -2.63 4.09 3.23
N ASN A 64 -1.49 4.31 3.88
CA ASN A 64 -1.10 5.63 4.37
C ASN A 64 -0.82 6.61 3.23
N SER A 65 -0.16 6.18 2.16
CA SER A 65 0.08 7.04 0.99
C SER A 65 -1.22 7.47 0.31
N VAL A 66 -2.22 6.59 0.27
CA VAL A 66 -3.56 6.90 -0.26
C VAL A 66 -4.30 7.82 0.71
N PHE A 67 -4.18 7.60 2.02
CA PHE A 67 -4.79 8.43 3.05
C PHE A 67 -4.23 9.85 3.04
N GLU A 68 -2.90 10.00 3.01
CA GLU A 68 -2.22 11.30 2.93
C GLU A 68 -2.59 12.03 1.64
N ALA A 69 -2.59 11.36 0.49
CA ALA A 69 -2.99 11.95 -0.78
C ALA A 69 -4.46 12.43 -0.76
N TYR A 70 -5.35 11.66 -0.13
CA TYR A 70 -6.76 12.03 0.04
C TYR A 70 -6.93 13.23 0.97
N GLU A 71 -6.22 13.27 2.11
CA GLU A 71 -6.26 14.44 3.01
C GLU A 71 -5.75 15.71 2.32
N HIS A 72 -4.65 15.61 1.56
CA HIS A 72 -4.13 16.75 0.80
C HIS A 72 -5.11 17.25 -0.24
N LEU A 73 -5.76 16.33 -0.97
CA LEU A 73 -6.77 16.68 -1.97
C LEU A 73 -8.02 17.30 -1.31
N GLN A 74 -8.45 16.77 -0.16
CA GLN A 74 -9.58 17.32 0.59
C GLN A 74 -9.29 18.74 1.11
N LYS A 75 -8.08 18.98 1.66
CA LYS A 75 -7.66 20.33 2.08
C LYS A 75 -7.62 21.30 0.90
N ALA A 76 -7.05 20.88 -0.22
CA ALA A 76 -6.99 21.69 -1.43
C ALA A 76 -8.40 22.04 -1.96
N LEU A 77 -9.34 21.09 -1.97
CA LEU A 77 -10.73 21.34 -2.36
C LEU A 77 -11.44 22.33 -1.43
N VAL A 78 -11.25 22.20 -0.11
CA VAL A 78 -11.82 23.14 0.87
C VAL A 78 -11.25 24.55 0.69
N GLU A 79 -9.96 24.67 0.41
CA GLU A 79 -9.32 25.96 0.19
C GLU A 79 -9.79 26.63 -1.11
N VAL A 80 -9.94 25.86 -2.19
CA VAL A 80 -10.52 26.33 -3.45
C VAL A 80 -11.96 26.80 -3.26
N GLN A 81 -12.78 26.04 -2.53
CA GLN A 81 -14.16 26.43 -2.24
C GLN A 81 -14.22 27.75 -1.47
N LYS A 82 -13.40 27.89 -0.43
CA LYS A 82 -13.33 29.12 0.36
C LYS A 82 -12.93 30.33 -0.49
N GLN A 83 -11.99 30.17 -1.42
CA GLN A 83 -11.60 31.24 -2.33
C GLN A 83 -12.72 31.61 -3.30
N ALA A 84 -13.47 30.62 -3.80
CA ALA A 84 -14.63 30.86 -4.65
C ALA A 84 -15.74 31.63 -3.90
N ASP A 85 -16.02 31.27 -2.65
CA ASP A 85 -17.02 31.96 -1.81
C ASP A 85 -16.60 33.42 -1.53
N VAL A 86 -15.32 33.67 -1.27
CA VAL A 86 -14.79 35.05 -1.11
C VAL A 86 -14.95 35.84 -2.40
N ALA A 87 -14.56 35.27 -3.55
CA ALA A 87 -14.68 35.95 -4.84
C ALA A 87 -16.14 36.25 -5.22
N GLN A 88 -17.09 35.35 -4.89
CA GLN A 88 -18.52 35.61 -5.04
C GLN A 88 -18.98 36.76 -4.15
N THR A 89 -18.57 36.75 -2.88
CA THR A 89 -18.91 37.82 -1.93
C THR A 89 -18.36 39.18 -2.38
N GLU A 90 -17.12 39.21 -2.88
CA GLU A 90 -16.52 40.42 -3.46
C GLU A 90 -17.29 40.92 -4.68
N MET A 91 -17.75 40.01 -5.55
CA MET A 91 -18.54 40.38 -6.72
C MET A 91 -19.93 40.91 -6.35
N ASP A 92 -20.61 40.29 -5.39
CA ASP A 92 -21.90 40.77 -4.88
C ASP A 92 -21.78 42.17 -4.24
N LEU A 93 -20.69 42.43 -3.51
CA LEU A 93 -20.40 43.76 -2.95
C LEU A 93 -20.15 44.81 -4.03
N LEU A 94 -19.44 44.45 -5.10
CA LEU A 94 -19.19 45.35 -6.24
C LEU A 94 -20.50 45.66 -6.99
N LEU A 95 -21.36 44.68 -7.20
CA LEU A 95 -22.67 44.87 -7.84
C LEU A 95 -23.59 45.79 -7.00
N GLN A 96 -23.64 45.59 -5.68
CA GLN A 96 -24.41 46.47 -4.79
C GLN A 96 -23.86 47.90 -4.75
N ALA A 97 -22.54 48.07 -4.84
CA ALA A 97 -21.93 49.39 -4.90
C ALA A 97 -22.26 50.12 -6.22
N ASP A 98 -22.30 49.40 -7.34
CA ASP A 98 -22.67 49.95 -8.65
C ASP A 98 -24.16 50.33 -8.73
N GLU A 99 -25.06 49.49 -8.19
CA GLU A 99 -26.50 49.79 -8.10
C GLU A 99 -26.78 51.04 -7.25
N ASN A 100 -26.11 51.18 -6.10
CA ASN A 100 -26.25 52.38 -5.26
C ASN A 100 -25.63 53.64 -5.87
N SER A 101 -24.72 53.51 -6.85
CA SER A 101 -24.07 54.64 -7.53
C SER A 101 -24.90 55.20 -8.70
N GLN A 102 -25.92 54.47 -9.16
CA GLN A 102 -26.80 54.88 -10.27
C GLN A 102 -28.09 55.59 -9.83
N ASP A 103 -28.44 55.54 -8.53
CA ASP A 103 -29.67 56.17 -7.98
C ASP A 103 -29.46 57.64 -7.52
N ASP A 104 -28.21 58.12 -7.48
CA ASP A 104 -27.85 59.47 -7.02
C ASP A 104 -27.66 60.51 -8.17
N GLY A 105 -28.07 60.17 -9.40
CA GLY A 105 -27.94 61.03 -10.58
C GLY A 105 -29.27 61.54 -11.13
N ASP A 106 -29.83 62.59 -10.50
CA ASP A 106 -30.89 63.47 -11.04
C ASP A 106 -30.35 64.41 -12.15
#